data_AF-A0A0M4G907-F1
#
_entry.id   AF-A0A0M4G907-F1
#
_cell.length_a   1.000
_cell.length_b   1.000
_cell.length_c   1.000
_cell.angle_alpha   90.00
_cell.angle_beta   90.00
_cell.angle_gamma   90.00
#
_symmetry.space_group_name_H-M   'P 1'
#
loop_
_entity.id
_entity.type
_entity.pdbx_description
1 polymer ?
#
loop_
_entity_poly.entity_id
_entity_poly.type
_entity_poly.pdbx_seq_one_letter_code
_entity_poly.pdbx_strand_id
1 'polypeptide(L)' 'MMINLYAQWCVNHEIDAVKLYKQAYPSQQDNELLVSIIDDTEKNSLQVNTDTLLQVLQLFGNDDLAFEVSQAALKQK' A
#
# COMPACT_ATOMS: atom_id res chain seq x y z
N MET A 1 10.54 -5.30 -2.38
CA MET A 1 10.37 -5.54 -0.93
C MET A 1 9.37 -4.56 -0.32
N MET A 2 9.60 -3.24 -0.36
CA MET A 2 8.63 -2.25 0.17
C MET A 2 7.24 -2.36 -0.48
N ILE A 3 7.18 -2.42 -1.82
CA ILE A 3 5.91 -2.48 -2.55
C ILE A 3 5.10 -3.76 -2.25
N ASN A 4 5.76 -4.85 -1.87
CA ASN A 4 5.09 -6.09 -1.44
C ASN A 4 4.42 -5.92 -0.07
N LEU A 5 5.07 -5.20 0.86
CA LEU A 5 4.48 -4.90 2.17
C LEU A 5 3.25 -3.99 2.03
N TYR A 6 3.32 -3.02 1.12
CA TYR A 6 2.19 -2.19 0.76
C TYR A 6 1.04 -3.02 0.18
N ALA A 7 1.31 -3.83 -0.85
CA ALA A 7 0.30 -4.68 -1.48
C ALA A 7 -0.35 -5.65 -0.46
N GLN A 8 0.47 -6.32 0.35
CA GLN A 8 -0.01 -7.21 1.41
C GLN A 8 -0.93 -6.50 2.39
N TRP A 9 -0.55 -5.30 2.84
CA TRP A 9 -1.36 -4.53 3.77
C TRP A 9 -2.70 -4.16 3.14
N CYS A 10 -2.72 -3.70 1.89
CA CYS A 10 -3.95 -3.39 1.17
C CYS A 10 -4.86 -4.62 1.04
N VAL A 11 -4.33 -5.77 0.65
CA VAL A 11 -5.11 -7.01 0.52
C VAL A 11 -5.69 -7.46 1.87
N ASN A 12 -4.92 -7.36 2.95
CA ASN A 12 -5.39 -7.71 4.30
C ASN A 12 -6.55 -6.82 4.76
N HIS A 13 -6.52 -5.54 4.40
CA HIS A 13 -7.49 -4.52 4.80
C HIS A 13 -8.59 -4.29 3.76
N GLU A 14 -8.67 -5.11 2.70
CA GLU A 14 -9.65 -5.00 1.62
C GLU A 14 -9.66 -3.63 0.92
N ILE A 15 -8.47 -3.03 0.79
CA ILE A 15 -8.27 -1.74 0.11
C ILE A 15 -7.76 -1.99 -1.31
N ASP A 16 -8.32 -1.27 -2.27
CA ASP A 16 -7.81 -1.21 -3.64
C ASP A 16 -6.44 -0.49 -3.66
N ALA A 17 -5.38 -1.28 -3.73
CA ALA A 17 -4.00 -0.80 -3.70
C ALA A 17 -3.65 0.06 -4.93
N VAL A 18 -4.22 -0.23 -6.10
CA VAL A 18 -3.94 0.55 -7.33
C VAL A 18 -4.57 1.93 -7.20
N LYS A 19 -5.82 1.98 -6.74
CA LYS A 19 -6.52 3.25 -6.53
C LYS A 19 -5.84 4.10 -5.46
N LEU A 20 -5.45 3.51 -4.33
CA LEU A 20 -4.76 4.23 -3.26
C LEU A 20 -3.37 4.72 -3.71
N TYR A 21 -2.65 3.92 -4.49
CA TYR A 21 -1.37 4.33 -5.07
C TYR A 21 -1.54 5.50 -6.05
N LYS A 22 -2.60 5.48 -6.87
CA LYS A 22 -2.93 6.56 -7.80
C LYS A 22 -3.34 7.85 -7.10
N GLN A 23 -3.95 7.77 -5.91
CA GLN A 23 -4.27 8.94 -5.11
C GLN A 23 -3.00 9.68 -4.65
N ALA A 24 -1.98 8.93 -4.22
CA ALA A 24 -0.69 9.49 -3.85
C ALA A 24 0.09 10.05 -5.06
N TYR A 25 0.00 9.37 -6.20
CA TYR A 25 0.76 9.73 -7.41
C TYR A 25 -0.11 9.85 -8.66
N PRO A 26 -0.99 10.87 -8.78
CA PRO A 26 -1.96 10.97 -9.87
C PRO A 26 -1.34 11.06 -11.26
N SER A 27 -0.15 11.66 -11.35
CA SER A 27 0.59 11.88 -12.59
C SER A 27 1.40 10.67 -13.06
N GLN A 28 1.61 9.67 -12.20
CA GLN A 28 2.36 8.47 -12.56
C GLN A 28 1.51 7.57 -13.45
N GLN A 29 2.16 6.92 -14.41
CA GLN A 29 1.54 5.81 -15.15
C GLN A 29 1.22 4.67 -14.19
N ASP A 30 0.32 3.79 -14.61
CA ASP A 30 -0.10 2.67 -13.77
C ASP A 30 1.10 1.76 -13.49
N ASN A 31 1.23 1.36 -12.23
CA ASN A 31 2.36 0.57 -11.79
C ASN A 31 2.08 -0.91 -12.08
N GLU A 32 2.49 -1.37 -13.27
CA GLU A 32 2.30 -2.77 -13.70
C GLU A 32 2.89 -3.78 -12.71
N LEU A 33 4.01 -3.43 -12.07
CA LEU A 33 4.62 -4.27 -11.04
C LEU A 33 3.69 -4.41 -9.82
N LEU A 34 3.05 -3.32 -9.39
CA LEU A 34 2.07 -3.37 -8.29
C LEU A 34 0.89 -4.28 -8.63
N VAL A 35 0.37 -4.21 -9.86
CA VAL A 35 -0.73 -5.08 -10.32
C VAL A 35 -0.32 -6.55 -10.22
N SER A 36 0.84 -6.90 -10.79
CA SER A 36 1.35 -8.28 -10.72
C SER A 36 1.54 -8.77 -9.29
N ILE A 37 2.03 -7.92 -8.38
CA ILE A 37 2.21 -8.30 -6.98
C ILE A 37 0.86 -8.59 -6.30
N ILE A 38 -0.17 -7.78 -6.57
CA ILE A 38 -1.50 -7.96 -5.97
C ILE A 38 -2.10 -9.30 -6.39
N ASP A 39 -1.97 -9.66 -7.67
CA ASP A 39 -2.49 -10.94 -8.19
C ASP A 39 -1.85 -12.15 -7.50
N ASP A 40 -0.57 -12.04 -7.12
CA ASP A 40 0.17 -13.08 -6.39
C ASP A 40 -0.01 -12.99 -4.86
N THR A 41 -0.70 -11.97 -4.35
CA THR A 41 -0.81 -11.72 -2.90
C THR A 41 -2.04 -12.42 -2.32
N GLU A 42 -1.80 -13.42 -1.48
CA GLU A 42 -2.86 -14.07 -0.71
C GLU A 42 -3.23 -13.28 0.55
N LYS A 43 -4.53 -13.24 0.87
CA LYS A 43 -5.05 -12.55 2.06
C LYS A 43 -4.52 -13.20 3.34
N ASN A 44 -4.01 -12.37 4.26
CA ASN A 44 -3.45 -12.76 5.55
C ASN A 44 -2.19 -13.65 5.50
N SER A 45 -1.53 -13.80 4.35
CA SER A 45 -0.30 -14.59 4.23
C SER A 45 0.87 -13.98 5.03
N LEU A 46 0.88 -12.66 5.18
CA LEU A 46 1.78 -11.92 6.06
C LEU A 46 1.00 -10.83 6.79
N GLN A 47 1.14 -10.78 8.12
CA GLN A 47 0.59 -9.71 8.93
C GLN A 47 1.50 -8.49 8.89
N VAL A 48 0.98 -7.38 8.37
CA VAL A 48 1.69 -6.10 8.27
C VAL A 48 0.96 -5.09 9.14
N ASN A 49 1.61 -4.62 10.22
CA ASN A 49 1.08 -3.54 11.02
C ASN A 49 1.16 -2.21 10.23
N THR A 50 0.10 -1.42 10.27
CA THR A 50 0.03 -0.09 9.65
C THR A 50 1.20 0.80 10.05
N ASP A 51 1.58 0.86 11.34
CA ASP A 51 2.68 1.70 11.81
C ASP A 51 4.03 1.27 11.19
N THR A 52 4.24 -0.03 11.06
CA THR A 52 5.43 -0.59 10.39
C THR A 52 5.44 -0.22 8.91
N LEU A 53 4.29 -0.34 8.22
CA LEU A 53 4.18 0.02 6.81
C LEU A 53 4.50 1.51 6.61
N LEU A 54 3.92 2.39 7.43
CA LEU A 54 4.15 3.83 7.35
C LEU A 54 5.63 4.19 7.49
N GLN A 55 6.31 3.60 8.48
CA GLN A 55 7.75 3.79 8.67
C GLN A 55 8.57 3.32 7.45
N VAL A 56 8.23 2.15 6.89
CA VAL A 56 8.91 1.63 5.70
C VAL A 56 8.69 2.56 4.50
N LEU A 57 7.46 3.02 4.26
CA LEU A 57 7.17 3.94 3.16
C LEU A 57 7.99 5.24 3.25
N GLN A 58 8.02 5.84 4.44
CA GLN A 58 8.82 7.05 4.72
C GLN A 58 10.33 6.80 4.55
N LEU A 59 10.84 5.64 4.99
CA LEU A 59 12.26 5.28 4.82
C LEU A 59 12.68 5.25 3.35
N PHE A 60 11.77 4.86 2.45
CA PHE A 60 12.00 4.85 1.01
C PHE A 60 11.57 6.16 0.31
N GLY A 61 11.20 7.21 1.06
CA GLY A 61 10.79 8.51 0.51
C GLY A 61 9.41 8.51 -0.15
N ASN A 62 8.52 7.58 0.22
CA ASN A 62 7.15 7.49 -0.29
C ASN A 62 6.18 8.24 0.65
N ASP A 63 6.48 9.50 0.93
CA ASP A 63 5.77 10.29 1.94
C ASP A 63 4.29 10.52 1.58
N ASP A 64 4.00 10.79 0.29
CA ASP A 64 2.62 10.96 -0.19
C ASP A 64 1.82 9.65 -0.07
N LEU A 65 2.43 8.51 -0.38
CA LEU A 65 1.78 7.21 -0.22
C LEU A 65 1.59 6.86 1.25
N ALA A 66 2.56 7.17 2.12
CA ALA A 66 2.42 7.02 3.56
C ALA A 66 1.26 7.86 4.10
N PHE A 67 1.09 9.09 3.61
CA PHE A 67 -0.04 9.93 3.95
C PHE A 67 -1.38 9.28 3.57
N GLU A 68 -1.54 8.84 2.32
CA GLU A 68 -2.77 8.19 1.87
C GLU A 68 -3.08 6.89 2.63
N VAL A 69 -2.07 6.06 2.91
CA VAL A 69 -2.21 4.86 3.76
C VAL A 69 -2.70 5.22 5.16
N SER A 70 -2.15 6.27 5.77
CA SER A 70 -2.58 6.73 7.10
C SER A 70 -4.06 7.16 7.11
N GLN A 71 -4.49 7.87 6.06
CA GLN A 71 -5.87 8.31 5.90
C GLN A 71 -6.82 7.14 5.68
N ALA A 72 -6.41 6.14 4.89
CA ALA A 72 -7.18 4.92 4.70
C ALA A 72 -7.33 4.14 6.01
N ALA A 73 -6.24 3.99 6.78
CA ALA A 73 -6.26 3.28 8.07
C ALA A 73 -7.18 3.96 9.10
N LEU A 74 -7.22 5.30 9.14
CA LEU A 74 -8.13 6.04 10.01
C LEU A 74 -9.60 5.82 9.66
N LYS A 75 -9.93 5.66 8.37
CA LYS A 75 -11.31 5.43 7.91
C LYS A 75 -11.85 4.03 8.19
N GLN A 76 -10.97 3.08 8.52
CA GLN A 76 -11.37 1.71 8.86
C GLN A 76 -11.70 1.50 10.34
N LYS A 77 -11.45 2.50 11.19
CA LYS A 77 -11.85 2.49 12.61
C LYS A 77 -13.30 2.93 12.78
#